data_AF-A0A3M7DLT7-F1
#
_entry.id   AF-A0A3M7DLT7-F1
#
_cell.length_a   1.000
_cell.length_b   1.000
_cell.length_c   1.000
_cell.angle_alpha   90.00
_cell.angle_beta   90.00
_cell.angle_gamma   90.00
#
_symmetry.space_group_name_H-M   'P 1'
#
loop_
_entity.id
_entity.type
_entity.pdbx_description
1 polymer ?
#
loop_
_entity_poly.entity_id
_entity_poly.type
_entity_poly.pdbx_seq_one_letter_code
_entity_poly.pdbx_strand_id
1 'polypeptide(L)'
;MKLQIAFLLIALFAVLSLAADSDRQVIVSYPKGTPQNIMDEAMEEIRKAVRFAQRDHGIWTSLTRGQGGMIEHEYSLIKGFVATGPAKIFETVKTMGEGHNVLVEEDKDVHAINS
;
A
#
# COMPACT_ATOMS: atom_id res chain seq x y z
N MET A 1 5.29 11.85 45.03
CA MET A 1 5.99 11.13 43.93
C MET A 1 5.08 10.29 43.04
N LYS A 2 3.94 9.77 43.51
CA LYS A 2 3.02 8.95 42.69
C LYS A 2 2.34 9.71 41.53
N LEU A 3 1.99 10.98 41.71
CA LEU A 3 1.30 11.77 40.67
C LEU A 3 2.23 12.14 39.49
N GLN A 4 3.50 12.44 39.76
CA GLN A 4 4.47 12.81 38.71
C GLN A 4 4.79 11.64 37.79
N ILE A 5 4.84 10.42 38.33
CA ILE A 5 5.04 9.20 37.53
C ILE A 5 3.84 8.96 36.61
N ALA A 6 2.61 9.20 37.09
CA ALA A 6 1.42 9.07 36.25
C ALA A 6 1.42 10.08 35.09
N PHE A 7 1.82 11.34 35.32
CA PHE A 7 1.97 12.33 34.25
C PHE A 7 3.07 11.96 33.24
N LEU A 8 4.20 11.43 33.71
CA LEU A 8 5.28 10.96 32.83
C LEU A 8 4.81 9.79 31.96
N LEU A 9 4.03 8.87 32.52
CA LEU A 9 3.48 7.72 31.79
C LEU A 9 2.44 8.13 30.76
N ILE A 10 1.57 9.10 31.06
CA ILE A 10 0.58 9.62 30.10
C ILE A 10 1.28 10.36 28.95
N ALA A 11 2.30 11.18 29.26
CA ALA A 11 3.10 11.84 28.24
C ALA A 11 3.85 10.84 27.34
N LEU A 12 4.39 9.76 27.93
CA LEU A 12 5.04 8.68 27.18
C LEU A 12 4.06 7.91 26.29
N PHE A 13 2.85 7.61 26.80
CA PHE A 13 1.82 6.90 26.05
C PHE A 13 1.30 7.71 24.85
N ALA A 14 1.17 9.04 25.00
CA ALA A 14 0.76 9.94 23.92
C ALA A 14 1.78 9.98 22.77
N VAL A 15 3.07 9.78 23.04
CA VAL A 15 4.12 9.68 22.00
C VAL A 15 4.08 8.32 21.30
N LEU A 16 3.65 7.27 21.99
CA LEU A 16 3.60 5.90 21.45
C LEU A 16 2.38 5.62 20.57
N SER A 17 1.33 6.44 20.64
CA SER A 17 0.11 6.28 19.83
C SER A 17 0.23 6.80 18.39
N LEU A 18 1.44 7.17 17.93
CA LEU A 18 1.65 7.67 16.58
C LEU A 18 1.54 6.54 15.53
N ALA A 19 0.45 6.63 14.77
CA ALA A 19 0.19 6.10 13.42
C ALA A 19 0.06 4.58 13.24
N ALA A 20 -1.19 4.10 13.34
CA ALA A 20 -1.65 2.97 12.53
C ALA A 20 -2.01 3.52 11.13
N ASP A 21 -1.21 3.19 10.13
CA ASP A 21 -1.49 3.54 8.73
C ASP A 21 -2.62 2.63 8.22
N SER A 22 -3.77 3.22 7.89
CA SER A 22 -4.90 2.45 7.34
C SER A 22 -4.61 2.09 5.89
N ASP A 23 -4.94 0.86 5.48
CA ASP A 23 -4.84 0.47 4.08
C ASP A 23 -5.68 1.42 3.21
N ARG A 24 -5.07 1.92 2.13
CA ARG A 24 -5.73 2.77 1.12
C ARG A 24 -5.73 2.06 -0.23
N GLN A 25 -6.78 2.30 -1.01
CA GLN A 25 -6.83 1.87 -2.40
C GLN A 25 -6.23 2.96 -3.28
N VAL A 26 -5.33 2.56 -4.17
CA VAL A 26 -4.70 3.47 -5.13
C VAL A 26 -4.76 2.89 -6.54
N ILE A 27 -4.84 3.78 -7.51
CA ILE A 27 -4.64 3.50 -8.92
C ILE A 27 -3.24 3.94 -9.28
N VAL A 28 -2.44 3.01 -9.82
CA VAL A 28 -1.11 3.27 -10.36
C VAL A 28 -1.22 3.25 -11.88
N SER A 29 -0.92 4.37 -12.53
CA SER A 29 -0.99 4.51 -13.98
C SER A 29 0.33 5.00 -14.58
N TYR A 30 0.57 4.58 -15.81
CA TYR A 30 1.78 4.84 -16.57
C TYR A 30 1.45 5.46 -17.94
N PRO A 31 2.35 6.29 -18.50
CA PRO A 31 2.22 6.79 -19.86
C PRO A 31 2.09 5.69 -20.92
N LYS A 32 1.45 6.03 -22.05
CA LYS A 32 1.40 5.14 -23.21
C LYS A 32 2.82 4.92 -23.74
N GLY A 33 3.26 3.67 -23.82
CA GLY A 33 4.60 3.29 -24.28
C GLY A 33 5.56 2.87 -23.17
N THR A 34 5.16 2.94 -21.90
CA THR A 34 5.95 2.38 -20.80
C THR A 34 6.14 0.87 -20.99
N PRO A 35 7.38 0.36 -20.92
CA PRO A 35 7.65 -1.08 -21.00
C PRO A 35 6.92 -1.86 -19.90
N GLN A 36 6.39 -3.03 -20.26
CA GLN A 36 5.62 -3.88 -19.34
C GLN A 36 6.42 -4.25 -18.08
N ASN A 37 7.73 -4.48 -18.20
CA ASN A 37 8.59 -4.88 -17.09
C ASN A 37 8.60 -3.86 -15.94
N ILE A 38 8.42 -2.57 -16.23
CA ILE A 38 8.38 -1.52 -15.19
C ILE A 38 7.11 -1.65 -14.33
N MET A 39 5.99 -1.94 -14.98
CA MET A 39 4.72 -2.19 -14.29
C MET A 39 4.77 -3.52 -13.55
N ASP A 40 5.31 -4.56 -14.18
CA ASP A 40 5.47 -5.88 -13.54
C ASP A 40 6.34 -5.81 -12.29
N GLU A 41 7.44 -5.05 -12.34
CA GLU A 41 8.34 -4.82 -11.21
C GLU A 41 7.63 -4.10 -10.05
N ALA A 42 6.85 -3.06 -10.34
CA ALA A 42 6.05 -2.36 -9.33
C ALA A 42 4.98 -3.29 -8.71
N MET A 43 4.31 -4.10 -9.52
CA MET A 43 3.35 -5.09 -9.04
C MET A 43 4.03 -6.20 -8.23
N GLU A 44 5.25 -6.58 -8.59
CA GLU A 44 6.07 -7.51 -7.82
C GLU A 44 6.44 -6.94 -6.46
N GLU A 45 6.81 -5.67 -6.37
CA GLU A 45 7.13 -5.00 -5.11
C GLU A 45 5.92 -4.94 -4.16
N ILE A 46 4.75 -4.61 -4.70
CA ILE A 46 3.48 -4.67 -3.95
C ILE A 46 3.19 -6.10 -3.49
N ARG A 47 3.43 -7.11 -4.34
CA ARG A 47 3.28 -8.52 -3.96
C ARG A 47 4.34 -8.96 -2.95
N LYS A 48 5.57 -8.47 -3.00
CA LYS A 48 6.61 -8.74 -1.98
C LYS A 48 6.19 -8.22 -0.63
N ALA A 49 5.57 -7.04 -0.60
CA ALA A 49 4.95 -6.52 0.62
C ALA A 49 3.78 -7.39 1.14
N VAL A 50 3.15 -8.21 0.28
CA VAL A 50 2.15 -9.23 0.66
C VAL A 50 2.77 -10.56 1.14
N ARG A 51 4.08 -10.77 1.00
CA ARG A 51 4.64 -12.13 1.06
C ARG A 51 5.71 -12.30 2.13
N PHE A 52 5.25 -12.81 3.29
CA PHE A 52 5.91 -13.93 3.93
C PHE A 52 4.91 -15.05 4.22
N ALA A 53 4.32 -15.62 3.17
CA ALA A 53 3.85 -17.01 3.22
C ALA A 53 4.86 -17.85 2.45
N GLN A 54 5.85 -18.36 3.17
CA GLN A 54 6.83 -19.30 2.64
C GLN A 54 6.11 -20.58 2.25
N ARG A 55 6.29 -21.01 1.00
CA ARG A 55 5.80 -22.31 0.56
C ARG A 55 6.82 -23.38 0.96
N ASP A 56 6.73 -23.87 2.19
CA ASP A 56 7.53 -25.00 2.63
C ASP A 56 6.79 -26.31 2.32
N HIS A 57 7.46 -27.22 1.61
CA HIS A 57 6.97 -28.58 1.31
C HIS A 57 5.53 -28.71 0.72
N GLY A 58 5.06 -27.72 -0.04
CA GLY A 58 3.80 -27.84 -0.79
C GLY A 58 2.51 -27.63 0.01
N ILE A 59 2.61 -27.27 1.30
CA ILE A 59 1.46 -26.91 2.13
C ILE A 59 1.38 -25.39 2.22
N TRP A 60 0.22 -24.82 1.89
CA TRP A 60 -0.08 -23.41 2.15
C TRP A 60 -0.40 -23.23 3.63
N THR A 61 0.62 -23.03 4.48
CA THR A 61 0.38 -22.57 5.83
C THR A 61 0.11 -21.07 5.79
N SER A 62 -1.19 -20.72 5.68
CA SER A 62 -1.65 -19.34 5.88
C SER A 62 -1.45 -18.99 7.35
N LEU A 63 -0.38 -18.27 7.65
CA LEU A 63 -0.18 -17.64 8.95
C LEU A 63 -0.41 -16.15 8.78
N THR A 64 -1.59 -15.73 9.22
CA THR A 64 -1.96 -14.32 9.45
C THR A 64 -2.27 -13.54 8.18
N ARG A 65 -3.50 -13.03 8.11
CA ARG A 65 -3.96 -12.02 7.16
C ARG A 65 -3.22 -10.71 7.48
N GLY A 66 -1.97 -10.58 7.06
CA GLY A 66 -1.19 -9.35 7.23
C GLY A 66 -1.75 -8.24 6.36
N GLN A 67 -1.75 -7.01 6.88
CA GLN A 67 -2.03 -5.77 6.14
C GLN A 67 -0.97 -5.64 5.03
N GLY A 68 -1.31 -6.07 3.82
CA GLY A 68 -0.35 -6.21 2.72
C GLY A 68 -1.02 -5.88 1.40
N GLY A 69 -0.31 -5.11 0.57
CA GLY A 69 -0.77 -4.58 -0.71
C GLY A 69 -1.38 -5.59 -1.70
N MET A 70 -2.70 -5.71 -1.79
CA MET A 70 -3.36 -6.60 -2.75
C MET A 70 -3.51 -5.92 -4.11
N ILE A 71 -3.10 -6.56 -5.20
CA ILE A 71 -3.48 -6.14 -6.56
C ILE A 71 -4.91 -6.59 -6.81
N GLU A 72 -5.82 -5.66 -7.06
CA GLU A 72 -7.24 -5.96 -7.28
C GLU A 72 -7.57 -6.14 -8.76
N HIS A 73 -7.00 -5.31 -9.63
CA HIS A 73 -7.26 -5.36 -11.05
C HIS A 73 -6.12 -4.72 -11.86
N GLU A 74 -5.85 -5.29 -13.04
CA GLU A 74 -4.97 -4.71 -14.06
C GLU A 74 -5.83 -4.18 -15.21
N TYR A 75 -5.67 -2.90 -15.52
CA TYR A 75 -6.50 -2.23 -16.52
C TYR A 75 -6.04 -2.57 -17.94
N SER A 76 -7.00 -2.78 -18.84
CA SER A 76 -6.72 -2.95 -20.28
C SER A 76 -6.80 -1.62 -21.06
N LEU A 77 -7.58 -0.65 -20.58
CA LEU A 77 -7.79 0.64 -21.26
C LEU A 77 -6.66 1.65 -20.99
N ILE A 78 -6.12 1.63 -19.77
CA ILE A 78 -4.95 2.42 -19.36
C ILE A 78 -3.84 1.45 -18.98
N LYS A 79 -2.58 1.86 -19.19
CA LYS A 79 -1.45 1.12 -18.63
C LYS A 79 -1.41 1.38 -17.13
N GLY A 80 -1.90 0.44 -16.35
CA GLY A 80 -1.97 0.60 -14.91
C GLY A 80 -2.71 -0.53 -14.21
N PHE A 81 -2.71 -0.46 -12.90
CA PHE A 81 -3.39 -1.42 -12.04
C PHE A 81 -3.91 -0.71 -10.79
N VAL A 82 -4.87 -1.32 -10.10
CA VAL A 82 -5.37 -0.88 -8.80
C VAL A 82 -4.88 -1.83 -7.72
N ALA A 83 -4.46 -1.25 -6.60
CA ALA A 83 -3.93 -1.99 -5.46
C ALA A 83 -4.38 -1.37 -4.13
N THR A 84 -4.54 -2.21 -3.10
CA THR A 84 -4.95 -1.79 -1.76
C THR A 84 -3.93 -2.22 -0.73
N GLY A 85 -3.38 -1.28 0.05
CA GLY A 85 -2.41 -1.60 1.10
C GLY A 85 -1.88 -0.38 1.87
N PRO A 86 -0.85 -0.59 2.71
CA PRO A 86 -0.21 0.47 3.48
C PRO A 86 0.39 1.59 2.61
N ALA A 87 0.34 2.84 3.09
CA ALA A 87 0.78 3.99 2.30
C ALA A 87 2.25 3.93 1.89
N LYS A 88 3.09 3.38 2.76
CA LYS A 88 4.53 3.19 2.57
C LYS A 88 4.90 2.40 1.31
N ILE A 89 4.08 1.41 0.93
CA ILE A 89 4.33 0.59 -0.27
C ILE A 89 4.19 1.47 -1.52
N PHE A 90 3.17 2.32 -1.55
CA PHE A 90 2.89 3.19 -2.68
C PHE A 90 3.88 4.34 -2.83
N GLU A 91 4.48 4.79 -1.73
CA GLU A 91 5.63 5.72 -1.78
C GLU A 91 6.81 5.08 -2.50
N THR A 92 7.09 3.80 -2.22
CA THR A 92 8.18 3.05 -2.87
C THR A 92 7.92 2.89 -4.36
N VAL A 93 6.68 2.51 -4.75
CA VAL A 93 6.27 2.40 -6.16
C VAL A 93 6.38 3.73 -6.88
N LYS A 94 6.03 4.85 -6.21
CA LYS A 94 6.17 6.19 -6.77
C LYS A 94 7.64 6.51 -7.06
N THR A 95 8.54 6.25 -6.12
CA THR A 95 9.98 6.48 -6.30
C THR A 95 10.58 5.60 -7.41
N MET A 96 10.19 4.33 -7.50
CA MET A 96 10.64 3.44 -8.58
C MET A 96 10.21 3.91 -9.97
N GLY A 97 9.04 4.55 -10.07
CA GLY A 97 8.47 5.03 -11.33
C GLY A 97 8.80 6.49 -11.68
N GLU A 98 9.64 7.20 -10.92
CA GLU A 98 9.99 8.61 -11.18
C GLU A 98 10.55 8.82 -12.60
N GLY A 99 11.36 7.87 -13.10
CA GLY A 99 11.89 7.90 -14.47
C GLY A 99 10.86 7.66 -15.57
N HIS A 100 9.65 7.24 -15.22
CA HIS A 100 8.59 6.84 -16.15
C HIS A 100 7.30 7.64 -15.99
N ASN A 101 7.34 8.77 -15.27
CA ASN A 101 6.18 9.65 -15.03
C ASN A 101 4.96 8.86 -14.51
N VAL A 102 5.20 7.97 -13.54
CA VAL A 102 4.14 7.20 -12.88
C VAL A 102 3.21 8.13 -12.10
N LEU A 103 1.91 7.86 -12.17
CA LEU A 103 0.90 8.55 -11.39
C LEU A 103 0.30 7.54 -10.40
N VAL A 104 0.36 7.88 -9.12
CA VAL A 104 -0.25 7.12 -8.04
C VAL A 104 -1.34 8.00 -7.44
N GLU A 105 -2.60 7.61 -7.65
CA GLU A 105 -3.77 8.37 -7.23
C GLU A 105 -4.57 7.55 -6.22
N GLU A 106 -4.95 8.17 -5.10
CA GLU A 106 -5.88 7.56 -4.14
C GLU A 106 -7.27 7.49 -4.74
N ASP A 107 -7.96 6.39 -4.47
CA ASP A 107 -9.36 6.24 -4.86
C ASP A 107 -10.24 7.26 -4.12
N LYS A 108 -11.30 7.72 -4.80
CA LYS A 108 -12.20 8.76 -4.30
C LYS A 108 -13.65 8.49 -4.67
N ASP A 109 -14.53 8.88 -3.77
CA ASP A 109 -15.97 8.83 -4.02
C ASP A 109 -16.39 9.76 -5.16
N VAL A 110 -17.28 9.26 -6.01
CA VAL A 110 -17.96 10.03 -7.04
C VAL A 110 -19.41 10.28 -6.63
N HIS A 111 -19.80 11.55 -6.54
CA HIS A 111 -21.17 11.94 -6.18
C HIS A 111 -21.98 12.32 -7.43
N ALA A 112 -23.24 11.92 -7.46
CA ALA A 112 -24.19 12.42 -8.46
C ALA A 112 -24.53 13.88 -8.16
N ILE A 113 -24.57 14.70 -9.21
CA ILE A 113 -24.75 16.17 -9.10
C ILE A 113 -26.13 16.56 -8.52
N ASN A 114 -27.09 15.62 -8.50
CA ASN A 114 -28.49 15.86 -8.08
C ASN A 114 -28.99 14.86 -7.01
N SER A 115 -28.13 14.33 -6.14
CA SER A 115 -28.52 13.43 -5.05
C SER A 115 -28.43 14.07 -3.68
#